data_AF-T1FZY9-F1
#
_entry.id   AF-T1FZY9-F1
#
_cell.length_a   1.000
_cell.length_b   1.000
_cell.length_c   1.000
_cell.angle_alpha   90.00
_cell.angle_beta   90.00
_cell.angle_gamma   90.00
#
_symmetry.space_group_name_H-M   'P 1'
#
loop_
_entity.id
_entity.type
_entity.pdbx_description
1 polymer ?
#
loop_
_entity_poly.entity_id
_entity_poly.type
_entity_poly.pdbx_seq_one_letter_code
_entity_poly.pdbx_strand_id
1 'polypeptide(L)'
;QYYFGDSNLARDKFLLEQIKLDDGWVSMETLLKFNRLKQITEDPAVVVDALKKSTAGLIEISEDKLKIRRDPSKPLPTSTKDSAEESKQRTIYAKGFPLDAKLDDLMEFFEKFGQVEHVCMRRDFKKSFKGSCFVTYKTKEDADNFIKSENTKYSDDVEMIKHYK
;
A
#
# COMPACT_ATOMS: atom_id res chain seq x y z
N GLN A 1 -5.73 -4.77 -6.09
CA GLN A 1 -4.49 -4.47 -6.84
C GLN A 1 -3.32 -4.21 -5.91
N TYR A 2 -3.42 -3.25 -4.97
CA TYR A 2 -2.37 -2.95 -3.98
C TYR A 2 -1.72 -4.19 -3.34
N TYR A 3 -2.50 -5.16 -2.88
CA TYR A 3 -2.00 -6.40 -2.26
C TYR A 3 -0.95 -7.17 -3.08
N PHE A 4 -1.15 -7.24 -4.40
CA PHE A 4 -0.27 -7.91 -5.34
C PHE A 4 0.72 -6.94 -6.04
N GLY A 5 0.68 -5.66 -5.69
CA GLY A 5 1.64 -4.66 -6.16
C GLY A 5 3.02 -4.88 -5.57
N ASP A 6 4.04 -4.33 -6.23
CA ASP A 6 5.46 -4.51 -5.88
C ASP A 6 5.75 -4.15 -4.42
N SER A 7 5.23 -3.01 -3.98
CA SER A 7 5.54 -2.43 -2.67
C SER A 7 4.95 -3.23 -1.50
N ASN A 8 3.77 -3.85 -1.70
CA ASN A 8 3.14 -4.69 -0.69
C ASN A 8 3.65 -6.13 -0.77
N LEU A 9 3.56 -6.77 -1.93
CA LEU A 9 3.82 -8.20 -2.09
C LEU A 9 5.27 -8.57 -1.76
N ALA A 10 6.25 -7.68 -2.00
CA ALA A 10 7.64 -7.91 -1.60
C ALA A 10 7.86 -7.99 -0.08
N ARG A 11 6.93 -7.47 0.73
CA ARG A 11 7.05 -7.37 2.20
C ARG A 11 6.00 -8.18 2.95
N ASP A 12 4.88 -8.49 2.31
CA ASP A 12 3.77 -9.20 2.89
C ASP A 12 4.07 -10.71 2.99
N LYS A 13 4.56 -11.12 4.16
CA LYS A 13 4.92 -12.52 4.43
C LYS A 13 3.75 -13.47 4.23
N PHE A 14 2.55 -13.07 4.66
CA PHE A 14 1.37 -13.91 4.56
C PHE A 14 1.01 -14.17 3.10
N LEU A 15 0.94 -13.10 2.27
CA LEU A 15 0.68 -13.27 0.85
C LEU A 15 1.79 -14.07 0.15
N LEU A 16 3.06 -13.81 0.49
CA LEU A 16 4.20 -14.57 -0.04
C LEU A 16 4.15 -16.07 0.32
N GLU A 17 3.57 -16.43 1.46
CA GLU A 17 3.33 -17.83 1.82
C GLU A 17 2.16 -18.41 1.04
N GLN A 18 1.04 -17.67 0.93
CA GLN A 18 -0.15 -18.14 0.18
C GLN A 18 0.17 -18.42 -1.29
N ILE A 19 0.89 -17.53 -1.97
CA ILE A 19 1.24 -17.70 -3.39
C ILE A 19 2.15 -18.92 -3.64
N LYS A 20 2.88 -19.42 -2.63
CA LYS A 20 3.74 -20.60 -2.76
C LYS A 20 2.96 -21.91 -2.66
N LEU A 21 1.73 -21.86 -2.14
CA LEU A 21 0.91 -23.06 -1.93
C LEU A 21 0.28 -23.58 -3.22
N ASP A 22 0.00 -22.69 -4.19
CA ASP A 22 -0.80 -23.02 -5.37
C ASP A 22 -0.37 -22.21 -6.60
N ASP A 23 0.89 -22.31 -7.05
CA ASP A 23 1.38 -21.67 -8.29
C ASP A 23 1.00 -20.17 -8.44
N GLY A 24 1.14 -19.41 -7.37
CA GLY A 24 0.77 -17.99 -7.35
C GLY A 24 -0.70 -17.69 -7.06
N TRP A 25 -1.59 -18.68 -7.13
CA TRP A 25 -3.02 -18.53 -6.89
C TRP A 25 -3.33 -18.33 -5.41
N VAL A 26 -4.22 -17.38 -5.16
CA VAL A 26 -4.79 -17.08 -3.85
C VAL A 26 -6.31 -17.12 -3.97
N SER A 27 -6.96 -17.89 -3.09
CA SER A 27 -8.42 -18.03 -3.12
C SER A 27 -9.14 -16.76 -2.68
N MET A 28 -10.33 -16.53 -3.24
CA MET A 28 -11.20 -15.42 -2.85
C MET A 28 -11.58 -15.51 -1.37
N GLU A 29 -11.78 -16.71 -0.82
CA GLU A 29 -12.01 -16.91 0.61
C GLU A 29 -10.87 -16.37 1.46
N THR A 30 -9.62 -16.56 1.03
CA THR A 30 -8.45 -16.01 1.73
C THR A 30 -8.39 -14.49 1.60
N LEU A 31 -8.69 -13.95 0.42
CA LEU A 31 -8.67 -12.50 0.17
C LEU A 31 -9.74 -11.76 0.94
N LEU A 32 -10.95 -12.32 1.04
CA LEU A 32 -12.07 -11.74 1.79
C LEU A 32 -11.82 -11.74 3.31
N LYS A 33 -10.81 -12.45 3.81
CA LYS A 33 -10.35 -12.32 5.21
C LYS A 33 -9.51 -11.06 5.45
N PHE A 34 -9.05 -10.38 4.39
CA PHE A 34 -8.31 -9.12 4.56
C PHE A 34 -9.26 -8.01 5.02
N ASN A 35 -8.95 -7.43 6.18
CA ASN A 35 -9.80 -6.43 6.84
C ASN A 35 -10.28 -5.30 5.92
N ARG A 36 -9.41 -4.82 5.03
CA ARG A 36 -9.75 -3.74 4.08
C ARG A 36 -10.66 -4.21 2.96
N LEU A 37 -10.43 -5.41 2.41
CA LEU A 37 -11.29 -5.95 1.37
C LEU A 37 -12.67 -6.31 1.94
N LYS A 38 -12.69 -6.90 3.14
CA LYS A 38 -13.91 -7.25 3.88
C LYS A 38 -14.81 -6.03 4.17
N GLN A 39 -14.23 -4.86 4.39
CA GLN A 39 -14.99 -3.63 4.60
C GLN A 39 -15.65 -3.09 3.31
N ILE A 40 -15.18 -3.53 2.14
CA ILE A 40 -15.68 -3.08 0.84
C ILE A 40 -16.71 -4.07 0.29
N THR A 41 -16.44 -5.37 0.40
CA THR A 41 -17.33 -6.42 -0.09
C THR A 41 -17.06 -7.74 0.62
N GLU A 42 -18.10 -8.57 0.75
CA GLU A 42 -18.00 -9.97 1.18
C GLU A 42 -18.34 -10.93 0.03
N ASP A 43 -18.69 -10.41 -1.15
CA ASP A 43 -19.07 -11.19 -2.33
C ASP A 43 -17.88 -11.34 -3.31
N PRO A 44 -17.43 -12.58 -3.60
CA PRO A 44 -16.42 -12.86 -4.62
C PRO A 44 -16.75 -12.30 -6.01
N ALA A 45 -18.03 -12.32 -6.42
CA ALA A 45 -18.44 -11.88 -7.76
C ALA A 45 -18.13 -10.38 -7.97
N VAL A 46 -18.39 -9.55 -6.96
CA VAL A 46 -18.09 -8.12 -6.97
C VAL A 46 -16.59 -7.87 -7.15
N VAL A 47 -15.74 -8.67 -6.49
CA VAL A 47 -14.28 -8.58 -6.63
C VAL A 47 -13.86 -8.92 -8.06
N VAL A 48 -14.40 -10.00 -8.64
CA VAL A 48 -14.10 -10.42 -10.02
C VAL A 48 -14.49 -9.34 -11.03
N ASP A 49 -15.70 -8.78 -10.92
CA ASP A 49 -16.17 -7.73 -11.83
C ASP A 49 -15.35 -6.44 -11.71
N ALA A 50 -14.95 -6.07 -10.49
CA ALA A 50 -14.06 -4.93 -10.28
C ALA A 50 -12.66 -5.17 -10.91
N LEU A 51 -12.12 -6.39 -10.80
CA LEU A 51 -10.83 -6.74 -11.39
C LEU A 51 -10.88 -6.78 -12.91
N LYS A 52 -11.97 -7.26 -13.52
CA LYS A 52 -12.15 -7.24 -14.99
C LYS A 52 -12.20 -5.84 -15.57
N LYS A 53 -12.72 -4.87 -14.83
CA LYS A 53 -12.75 -3.45 -15.23
C LYS A 53 -11.39 -2.78 -15.08
N SER A 54 -10.44 -3.39 -14.36
CA SER A 54 -9.11 -2.82 -14.18
C SER A 54 -8.26 -2.97 -15.44
N THR A 55 -7.68 -1.86 -15.88
CA THR A 55 -6.74 -1.81 -17.01
C THR A 55 -5.29 -2.05 -16.62
N ALA A 56 -4.99 -2.24 -15.33
CA ALA A 56 -3.62 -2.36 -14.85
C ALA A 56 -2.91 -3.67 -15.30
N GLY A 57 -3.70 -4.70 -15.67
CA GLY A 57 -3.19 -5.99 -16.15
C GLY A 57 -2.18 -6.63 -15.19
N LEU A 58 -2.32 -6.40 -13.89
CA LEU A 58 -1.40 -6.91 -12.86
C LEU A 58 -1.88 -8.24 -12.26
N ILE A 59 -3.18 -8.53 -12.38
CA ILE A 59 -3.84 -9.65 -11.72
C ILE A 59 -4.54 -10.50 -12.78
N GLU A 60 -4.31 -11.80 -12.75
CA GLU A 60 -5.06 -12.81 -13.49
C GLU A 60 -6.15 -13.42 -12.61
N ILE A 61 -7.29 -13.76 -13.23
CA ILE A 61 -8.42 -14.41 -12.59
C ILE A 61 -8.50 -15.84 -13.13
N SER A 62 -8.71 -16.80 -12.25
CA SER A 62 -8.84 -18.20 -12.64
C SER A 62 -10.13 -18.45 -13.45
N GLU A 63 -10.16 -19.54 -14.22
CA GLU A 63 -11.31 -19.89 -15.07
C GLU A 63 -12.61 -20.11 -14.26
N ASP A 64 -12.48 -20.70 -13.07
CA ASP A 64 -13.55 -20.91 -12.10
C ASP A 64 -13.92 -19.62 -11.33
N LYS A 65 -13.14 -18.54 -11.48
CA LYS A 65 -13.33 -17.22 -10.83
C LYS A 65 -13.25 -17.25 -9.30
N LEU A 66 -12.75 -18.34 -8.71
CA LEU A 66 -12.61 -18.50 -7.26
C LEU A 66 -11.22 -18.12 -6.75
N LYS A 67 -10.25 -17.88 -7.64
CA LYS A 67 -8.87 -17.55 -7.30
C LYS A 67 -8.37 -16.40 -8.17
N ILE A 68 -7.39 -15.68 -7.65
CA ILE A 68 -6.62 -14.69 -8.41
C ILE A 68 -5.14 -14.87 -8.15
N ARG A 69 -4.31 -14.46 -9.11
CA ARG A 69 -2.86 -14.39 -8.94
C ARG A 69 -2.29 -13.15 -9.57
N ARG A 70 -1.06 -12.81 -9.21
CA ARG A 70 -0.29 -11.80 -9.94
C ARG A 70 0.12 -12.35 -11.30
N ASP A 71 0.04 -11.53 -12.33
CA ASP A 71 0.45 -11.86 -13.70
C ASP A 71 1.90 -12.38 -13.72
N PRO A 72 2.16 -13.62 -14.19
CA PRO A 72 3.51 -14.21 -14.20
C PRO A 72 4.50 -13.45 -15.09
N SER A 73 4.02 -12.73 -16.10
CA SER A 73 4.83 -11.89 -16.99
C SER A 73 5.31 -10.61 -16.30
N LYS A 74 4.75 -10.29 -15.13
CA LYS A 74 5.13 -9.16 -14.28
C LYS A 74 5.74 -9.67 -12.96
N PRO A 75 6.94 -10.28 -12.98
CA PRO A 75 7.59 -10.74 -11.76
C PRO A 75 7.81 -9.58 -10.78
N LEU A 76 7.96 -9.90 -9.50
CA LEU A 76 8.38 -8.91 -8.52
C LEU A 76 9.73 -8.33 -8.94
N PRO A 77 9.93 -7.00 -8.83
CA PRO A 77 11.25 -6.43 -9.00
C PRO A 77 12.20 -7.11 -8.00
N THR A 78 13.35 -7.55 -8.50
CA THR A 78 14.39 -8.16 -7.66
C THR A 78 14.76 -7.16 -6.57
N SER A 79 14.63 -7.58 -5.30
CA SER A 79 15.02 -6.76 -4.15
C SER A 79 16.54 -6.65 -4.09
N THR A 80 17.13 -5.91 -5.03
CA THR A 80 18.54 -5.52 -5.01
C THR A 80 18.76 -4.43 -3.96
N LYS A 81 20.00 -4.29 -3.49
CA LYS A 81 20.37 -3.18 -2.59
C LYS A 81 20.02 -1.83 -3.23
N ASP A 82 20.25 -1.69 -4.54
CA ASP A 82 19.91 -0.48 -5.30
C ASP A 82 18.40 -0.18 -5.30
N SER A 83 17.54 -1.17 -5.50
CA SER A 83 16.08 -0.97 -5.48
C SER A 83 15.57 -0.55 -4.09
N ALA A 84 16.19 -1.08 -3.04
CA ALA A 84 15.87 -0.71 -1.67
C ALA A 84 16.33 0.73 -1.35
N GLU A 85 17.50 1.15 -1.84
CA GLU A 85 18.01 2.51 -1.71
C GLU A 85 17.11 3.51 -2.48
N GLU A 86 16.73 3.19 -3.72
CA GLU A 86 15.84 4.04 -4.51
C GLU A 86 14.47 4.21 -3.82
N SER A 87 13.93 3.13 -3.24
CA SER A 87 12.71 3.19 -2.46
C SER A 87 12.84 4.10 -1.24
N LYS A 88 14.00 4.13 -0.57
CA LYS A 88 14.24 5.06 0.56
C LYS A 88 14.27 6.51 0.10
N GLN A 89 14.87 6.80 -1.05
CA GLN A 89 14.90 8.15 -1.63
C GLN A 89 13.50 8.67 -2.00
N ARG A 90 12.53 7.78 -2.19
CA ARG A 90 11.11 8.12 -2.41
C ARG A 90 10.25 7.99 -1.15
N THR A 91 10.85 7.61 -0.01
CA THR A 91 10.15 7.38 1.25
C THR A 91 10.40 8.50 2.25
N ILE A 92 9.32 9.08 2.76
CA ILE A 92 9.34 10.19 3.70
C ILE A 92 8.76 9.73 5.03
N TYR A 93 9.44 10.08 6.10
CA TYR A 93 8.90 10.05 7.44
C TYR A 93 8.05 11.29 7.67
N ALA A 94 6.83 11.10 8.18
CA ALA A 94 5.94 12.18 8.59
C ALA A 94 5.42 11.92 10.01
N LYS A 95 5.47 12.94 10.88
CA LYS A 95 4.95 12.92 12.25
C LYS A 95 4.18 14.20 12.53
N GLY A 96 3.15 14.11 13.35
CA GLY A 96 2.25 15.22 13.69
C GLY A 96 0.77 14.90 13.47
N PHE A 97 0.46 13.64 13.18
CA PHE A 97 -0.91 13.18 13.02
C PHE A 97 -1.54 12.87 14.38
N PRO A 98 -2.85 13.12 14.57
CA PRO A 98 -3.55 12.76 15.78
C PRO A 98 -3.62 11.24 15.91
N LEU A 99 -3.74 10.76 17.15
CA LEU A 99 -3.63 9.33 17.47
C LEU A 99 -4.81 8.50 16.96
N ASP A 100 -5.92 9.16 16.63
CA ASP A 100 -7.14 8.61 16.06
C ASP A 100 -7.18 8.71 14.52
N ALA A 101 -6.19 9.32 13.88
CA ALA A 101 -6.11 9.42 12.42
C ALA A 101 -6.19 8.04 11.76
N LYS A 102 -7.02 7.92 10.72
CA LYS A 102 -7.17 6.67 9.97
C LYS A 102 -6.26 6.68 8.75
N LEU A 103 -5.94 5.49 8.26
CA LEU A 103 -5.12 5.33 7.06
C LEU A 103 -5.76 6.04 5.84
N ASP A 104 -7.08 6.04 5.73
CA ASP A 104 -7.80 6.70 4.64
C ASP A 104 -7.58 8.21 4.65
N ASP A 105 -7.71 8.84 5.82
CA ASP A 105 -7.44 10.27 6.01
C ASP A 105 -5.98 10.62 5.67
N LEU A 106 -5.04 9.74 6.02
CA LEU A 106 -3.63 9.91 5.68
C LEU A 106 -3.38 9.75 4.19
N MET A 107 -4.00 8.76 3.54
CA MET A 107 -3.88 8.55 2.09
C MET A 107 -4.40 9.76 1.34
N GLU A 108 -5.61 10.25 1.65
CA GLU A 108 -6.19 11.43 1.00
C GLU A 108 -5.32 12.68 1.22
N PHE A 109 -4.71 12.82 2.40
CA PHE A 109 -3.80 13.92 2.67
C PHE A 109 -2.54 13.86 1.79
N PHE A 110 -1.89 12.69 1.69
CA PHE A 110 -0.66 12.54 0.91
C PHE A 110 -0.89 12.59 -0.61
N GLU A 111 -2.05 12.13 -1.09
CA GLU A 111 -2.42 12.20 -2.50
C GLU A 111 -2.47 13.63 -3.06
N LYS A 112 -2.62 14.65 -2.19
CA LYS A 112 -2.56 16.07 -2.58
C LYS A 112 -1.18 16.51 -3.07
N PHE A 113 -0.13 15.78 -2.71
CA PHE A 113 1.27 16.14 -3.02
C PHE A 113 1.87 15.30 -4.13
N GLY A 114 1.23 14.19 -4.50
CA GLY A 114 1.70 13.30 -5.56
C GLY A 114 1.11 11.90 -5.47
N GLN A 115 1.49 11.03 -6.41
CA GLN A 115 0.96 9.68 -6.45
C GLN A 115 1.60 8.82 -5.35
N VAL A 116 0.81 8.45 -4.35
CA VAL A 116 1.25 7.62 -3.23
C VAL A 116 1.33 6.16 -3.65
N GLU A 117 2.47 5.53 -3.38
CA GLU A 117 2.70 4.11 -3.65
C GLU A 117 2.40 3.25 -2.41
N HIS A 118 2.81 3.71 -1.22
CA HIS A 118 2.64 2.95 0.02
C HIS A 118 2.60 3.86 1.25
N VAL A 119 1.67 3.61 2.18
CA VAL A 119 1.61 4.29 3.49
C VAL A 119 1.75 3.28 4.61
N CYS A 120 2.77 3.46 5.46
CA CYS A 120 3.06 2.63 6.62
C CYS A 120 2.83 3.41 7.92
N MET A 121 1.67 3.23 8.55
CA MET A 121 1.40 3.79 9.88
C MET A 121 2.25 3.11 10.95
N ARG A 122 3.01 3.90 11.72
CA ARG A 122 3.77 3.35 12.85
C ARG A 122 2.82 3.13 14.02
N ARG A 123 2.78 1.88 14.47
CA ARG A 123 1.99 1.46 15.62
C ARG A 123 2.88 1.03 16.78
N ASP A 124 2.37 1.14 17.99
CA ASP A 124 3.02 0.62 19.18
C ASP A 124 2.75 -0.89 19.38
N PHE A 125 3.25 -1.44 20.49
CA PHE A 125 3.02 -2.84 20.85
C PHE A 125 1.53 -3.17 21.11
N LYS A 126 0.72 -2.16 21.47
CA LYS A 126 -0.73 -2.27 21.64
C LYS A 126 -1.49 -2.06 20.31
N LYS A 127 -0.77 -2.03 19.17
CA LYS A 127 -1.29 -1.75 17.82
C LYS A 127 -1.95 -0.37 17.68
N SER A 128 -1.73 0.53 18.63
CA SER A 128 -2.24 1.91 18.61
C SER A 128 -1.33 2.78 17.75
N PHE A 129 -1.92 3.73 17.01
CA PHE A 129 -1.16 4.61 16.12
C PHE A 129 -0.30 5.58 16.93
N LYS A 130 0.96 5.79 16.49
CA LYS A 130 1.93 6.65 17.19
C LYS A 130 1.97 8.10 16.69
N GLY A 131 1.00 8.51 15.86
CA GLY A 131 0.99 9.84 15.23
C GLY A 131 2.11 10.05 14.20
N SER A 132 2.67 8.96 13.66
CA SER A 132 3.72 9.00 12.63
C SER A 132 3.60 7.86 11.63
N CYS A 133 3.97 8.13 10.38
CA CYS A 133 3.95 7.15 9.30
C CYS A 133 5.15 7.33 8.36
N PHE A 134 5.40 6.31 7.55
CA PHE A 134 6.25 6.42 6.38
C PHE A 134 5.37 6.42 5.13
N VAL A 135 5.56 7.39 4.25
CA VAL A 135 4.90 7.47 2.95
C VAL A 135 5.94 7.27 1.85
N THR A 136 5.70 6.32 0.95
CA THR A 136 6.52 6.11 -0.25
C THR A 136 5.72 6.62 -1.43
N TYR A 137 6.29 7.58 -2.17
CA TYR A 137 5.69 8.09 -3.40
C TYR A 137 6.20 7.31 -4.62
N LYS A 138 5.45 7.40 -5.72
CA LYS A 138 5.83 6.77 -6.98
C LYS A 138 7.07 7.42 -7.59
N THR A 139 7.20 8.75 -7.50
CA THR A 139 8.37 9.47 -8.00
C THR A 139 9.11 10.17 -6.86
N LYS A 140 10.40 10.47 -7.08
CA LYS A 140 11.18 11.29 -6.15
C LYS A 140 10.69 12.74 -6.13
N GLU A 141 10.19 13.23 -7.26
CA GLU A 141 9.64 14.58 -7.38
C GLU A 141 8.41 14.78 -6.49
N ASP A 142 7.50 13.79 -6.47
CA ASP A 142 6.34 13.79 -5.56
C ASP A 142 6.78 13.81 -4.09
N ALA A 143 7.83 13.07 -3.76
CA ALA A 143 8.42 13.08 -2.43
C ALA A 143 9.00 14.47 -2.10
N ASP A 144 9.77 15.06 -3.01
CA ASP A 144 10.33 16.40 -2.86
C ASP A 144 9.25 17.46 -2.71
N ASN A 145 8.13 17.35 -3.46
CA ASN A 145 6.98 18.25 -3.33
C ASN A 145 6.41 18.22 -1.91
N PHE A 146 6.27 17.03 -1.33
CA PHE A 146 5.81 16.88 0.05
C PHE A 146 6.83 17.39 1.08
N ILE A 147 8.13 17.26 0.85
CA ILE A 147 9.14 17.83 1.77
C ILE A 147 9.19 19.36 1.67
N LYS A 148 9.15 19.91 0.45
CA LYS A 148 9.28 21.36 0.22
C LYS A 148 8.03 22.14 0.56
N SER A 149 6.87 21.50 0.70
CA SER A 149 5.62 22.19 1.03
C SER A 149 5.70 22.86 2.41
N GLU A 150 5.80 24.19 2.47
CA GLU A 150 5.79 24.87 3.77
C GLU A 150 4.39 24.79 4.40
N ASN A 151 4.31 24.72 5.73
CA ASN A 151 3.05 24.70 6.49
C ASN A 151 2.10 23.53 6.19
N THR A 152 2.60 22.32 5.95
CA THR A 152 1.77 21.10 6.06
C THR A 152 1.32 20.89 7.50
N LYS A 153 0.23 21.56 7.89
CA LYS A 153 -0.53 21.27 9.10
C LYS A 153 -1.56 20.20 8.76
N TYR A 154 -1.58 19.11 9.52
CA TYR A 154 -2.68 18.15 9.46
C TYR A 154 -3.84 18.58 10.39
N SER A 155 -3.54 19.32 11.45
CA SER A 155 -4.48 19.93 12.38
C SER A 155 -3.89 21.26 12.87
N ASP A 156 -4.74 22.24 13.20
CA ASP A 156 -4.37 23.66 13.44
C ASP A 156 -3.24 23.88 14.45
N ASP A 157 -3.03 22.95 15.39
CA ASP A 157 -2.14 23.10 16.55
C ASP A 157 -0.77 22.41 16.45
N VAL A 158 -0.48 21.60 15.42
CA VAL A 158 0.78 20.82 15.37
C VAL A 158 1.47 20.92 14.00
N GLU A 159 2.67 21.50 13.99
CA GLU A 159 3.57 21.45 12.84
C GLU A 159 4.06 20.02 12.57
N MET A 160 3.98 19.60 11.31
CA MET A 160 4.44 18.29 10.92
C MET A 160 5.97 18.23 10.81
N ILE A 161 6.56 17.23 11.46
CA ILE A 161 7.95 16.86 11.25
C ILE A 161 8.02 15.95 10.04
N LYS A 162 8.82 16.35 9.03
CA LYS A 162 9.03 15.56 7.81
C LYS A 162 10.50 15.51 7.40
N HIS A 163 10.97 14.33 7.02
CA HIS A 163 12.32 14.09 6.50
C HIS A 163 12.37 12.78 5.71
N TYR A 164 13.36 12.64 4.83
CA TYR A 164 13.63 11.38 4.14
C TYR A 164 14.01 10.26 5.12
N LYS A 165 13.63 9.02 4.79
CA LYS A 165 13.90 7.82 5.60
C LYS A 165 15.37 7.41 5.62
#